data_AF-A0A1H6D810-F1
#
_entry.id   AF-A0A1H6D810-F1
#
_cell.length_a   1.000
_cell.length_b   1.000
_cell.length_c   1.000
_cell.angle_alpha   90.00
_cell.angle_beta   90.00
_cell.angle_gamma   90.00
#
_symmetry.space_group_name_H-M   'P 1'
#
loop_
_entity.id
_entity.type
_entity.pdbx_description
1 polymer ?
#
loop_
_entity_poly.entity_id
_entity_poly.type
_entity_poly.pdbx_seq_one_letter_code
_entity_poly.pdbx_strand_id
1 'polypeptide(L)'
;MNRVLSAAAVVALACLASACVDSSRPRALVNSEPPPAGSVKRIANDGAGGLILPDGSRVAVDGQGGFTLPNGDYVRRDRSGALNLPNGSRCLPDARGGFACP
;
A
#
# COMPACT_ATOMS: atom_id res chain seq x y z
N MET A 1 23.84 70.73 -0.44
CA MET A 1 22.46 71.02 0.03
C MET A 1 22.16 70.10 1.21
N ASN A 2 21.80 70.68 2.35
CA ASN A 2 21.51 70.02 3.62
C ASN A 2 20.03 69.65 3.73
N ARG A 3 19.75 68.44 4.26
CA ARG A 3 18.66 67.99 5.18
C ARG A 3 17.20 68.32 4.78
N VAL A 4 16.13 67.54 5.05
CA VAL A 4 15.68 66.86 6.27
C VAL A 4 14.50 65.93 5.88
N LEU A 5 14.45 64.77 6.52
CA LEU A 5 13.37 63.81 6.83
C LEU A 5 11.90 64.05 6.42
N SER A 6 11.24 62.95 6.04
CA SER A 6 9.97 62.42 6.59
C SER A 6 9.83 60.95 6.11
N ALA A 7 10.04 59.92 6.92
CA ALA A 7 9.16 59.34 7.95
C ALA A 7 7.86 58.73 7.39
N ALA A 8 7.54 57.52 7.90
CA ALA A 8 6.42 56.62 7.57
C ALA A 8 6.69 55.69 6.35
N ALA A 9 6.52 54.38 6.41
CA ALA A 9 5.91 53.53 7.41
C ALA A 9 6.57 52.15 7.42
N VAL A 10 6.72 51.63 8.62
CA VAL A 10 7.10 50.26 8.95
C VAL A 10 5.91 49.36 8.65
N VAL A 11 6.05 48.35 7.78
CA VAL A 11 5.51 47.02 8.04
C VAL A 11 6.45 46.00 7.38
N ALA A 12 7.29 45.41 8.21
CA ALA A 12 7.97 44.15 7.93
C ALA A 12 6.97 42.99 8.10
N LEU A 13 6.98 42.02 7.19
CA LEU A 13 6.78 40.58 7.44
C LEU A 13 6.84 39.88 6.07
N ALA A 14 7.98 39.36 5.63
CA ALA A 14 8.63 38.11 6.06
C ALA A 14 7.86 36.84 5.66
N CYS A 15 8.61 36.00 4.91
CA CYS A 15 8.45 34.55 4.74
C CYS A 15 7.46 34.05 3.67
N LEU A 16 7.98 33.98 2.44
CA LEU A 16 7.75 32.87 1.53
C LEU A 16 8.17 31.56 2.21
N ALA A 17 7.21 30.71 2.56
CA ALA A 17 7.46 29.33 2.93
C ALA A 17 6.36 28.43 2.38
N SER A 18 6.77 27.56 1.45
CA SER A 18 6.02 26.45 0.91
C SER A 18 5.37 25.59 2.00
N ALA A 19 4.08 25.35 1.88
CA ALA A 19 3.41 24.24 2.56
C ALA A 19 2.64 23.44 1.50
N CYS A 20 3.38 22.60 0.79
CA CYS A 20 2.84 21.35 0.25
C CYS A 20 2.54 20.42 1.45
N VAL A 21 1.57 19.52 1.27
CA VAL A 21 1.13 18.46 2.21
C VAL A 21 0.12 18.94 3.26
N ASP A 22 -1.15 18.68 2.99
CA ASP A 22 -1.96 17.95 3.95
C ASP A 22 -2.66 16.80 3.24
N SER A 23 -2.06 15.62 3.40
CA SER A 23 -2.62 14.34 2.99
C SER A 23 -3.65 13.94 4.05
N SER A 24 -4.85 14.51 3.95
CA SER A 24 -6.01 14.04 4.69
C SER A 24 -6.48 12.69 4.12
N ARG A 25 -5.73 11.62 4.40
CA ARG A 25 -6.29 10.26 4.37
C ARG A 25 -7.10 10.10 5.65
N PRO A 26 -8.43 9.92 5.59
CA PRO A 26 -9.15 9.53 6.78
C PRO A 26 -8.57 8.20 7.27
N ARG A 27 -8.10 8.21 8.51
CA ARG A 27 -7.83 7.03 9.32
C ARG A 27 -9.16 6.25 9.39
N ALA A 28 -9.36 5.34 8.44
CA ALA A 28 -10.40 4.34 8.54
C ALA A 28 -10.05 3.51 9.78
N LEU A 29 -10.84 3.71 10.83
CA LEU A 29 -10.91 2.84 11.98
C LEU A 29 -10.97 1.41 11.44
N VAL A 30 -10.09 0.56 11.97
CA VAL A 30 -10.05 -0.85 11.63
C VAL A 30 -11.37 -1.45 12.11
N ASN A 31 -12.37 -1.49 11.23
CA ASN A 31 -13.52 -2.35 11.44
C ASN A 31 -12.97 -3.77 11.31
N SER A 32 -12.84 -4.45 12.44
CA SER A 32 -12.68 -5.90 12.52
C SER A 32 -13.98 -6.58 12.11
N GLU A 33 -14.46 -6.29 10.90
CA GLU A 33 -15.55 -7.04 10.30
C GLU A 33 -14.93 -8.31 9.69
N PRO A 34 -15.37 -9.52 10.10
CA PRO A 34 -14.96 -10.73 9.41
C PRO A 34 -15.28 -10.55 7.92
N PRO A 35 -14.35 -10.85 7.00
CA PRO A 35 -14.61 -10.65 5.58
C PRO A 35 -15.90 -11.41 5.21
N PRO A 36 -16.83 -10.78 4.46
CA PRO A 36 -18.11 -11.41 4.15
C PRO A 36 -17.87 -12.76 3.48
N ALA A 37 -18.46 -13.82 4.04
CA ALA A 37 -18.41 -15.17 3.51
C ALA A 37 -19.05 -15.16 2.11
N GLY A 38 -18.21 -15.27 1.08
CA GLY A 38 -18.58 -15.06 -0.33
C GLY A 38 -17.69 -14.05 -1.08
N SER A 39 -16.78 -13.38 -0.38
CA SER A 39 -15.75 -12.55 -1.00
C SER A 39 -14.69 -13.45 -1.65
N VAL A 40 -14.48 -13.32 -2.97
CA VAL A 40 -13.32 -13.91 -3.65
C VAL A 40 -12.06 -13.53 -2.87
N LYS A 41 -11.37 -14.53 -2.32
CA LYS A 41 -10.22 -14.30 -1.44
C LYS A 41 -9.06 -13.79 -2.30
N ARG A 42 -8.65 -12.52 -2.10
CA ARG A 42 -7.68 -11.85 -2.98
C ARG A 42 -6.33 -11.66 -2.30
N ILE A 43 -5.27 -12.10 -2.97
CA ILE A 43 -3.88 -11.77 -2.61
C ILE A 43 -3.46 -10.56 -3.45
N ALA A 44 -3.10 -9.45 -2.83
CA ALA A 44 -2.74 -8.22 -3.53
C ALA A 44 -1.22 -8.08 -3.67
N ASN A 45 -0.76 -7.34 -4.68
CA ASN A 45 0.62 -6.88 -4.73
C ASN A 45 0.84 -5.74 -3.73
N ASP A 46 1.98 -5.74 -3.04
CA ASP A 46 2.31 -4.71 -2.04
C ASP A 46 3.03 -3.47 -2.64
N GLY A 47 3.36 -3.51 -3.93
CA GLY A 47 4.03 -2.43 -4.66
C GLY A 47 5.55 -2.35 -4.46
N ALA A 48 6.15 -3.24 -3.67
CA ALA A 48 7.58 -3.28 -3.38
C ALA A 48 8.14 -4.72 -3.45
N GLY A 49 7.55 -5.57 -4.30
CA GLY A 49 8.06 -6.90 -4.62
C GLY A 49 7.54 -8.04 -3.74
N GLY A 50 6.54 -7.78 -2.90
CA GLY A 50 5.85 -8.81 -2.10
C GLY A 50 4.34 -8.78 -2.28
N LEU A 51 3.65 -9.54 -1.43
CA LEU A 51 2.21 -9.75 -1.49
C LEU A 51 1.55 -9.46 -0.15
N ILE A 52 0.32 -8.94 -0.21
CA ILE A 52 -0.57 -8.78 0.93
C ILE A 52 -1.62 -9.88 0.88
N LEU A 53 -1.67 -10.68 1.94
CA LEU A 53 -2.63 -11.75 2.10
C LEU A 53 -4.01 -11.19 2.49
N PRO A 54 -5.06 -12.01 2.36
CA PRO A 54 -6.42 -11.64 2.76
C PRO A 54 -6.59 -11.36 4.26
N ASP A 55 -5.67 -11.86 5.10
CA ASP A 55 -5.60 -11.54 6.53
C ASP A 55 -4.85 -10.22 6.81
N GLY A 56 -4.38 -9.54 5.77
CA GLY A 56 -3.60 -8.30 5.84
C GLY A 56 -2.11 -8.49 6.07
N SER A 57 -1.64 -9.73 6.30
CA SER A 57 -0.22 -10.00 6.46
C SER A 57 0.55 -9.80 5.15
N ARG A 58 1.82 -9.41 5.26
CA ARG A 58 2.72 -9.20 4.12
C ARG A 58 3.72 -10.34 4.04
N VAL A 59 3.92 -10.87 2.83
CA VAL A 59 4.94 -11.90 2.53
C VAL A 59 5.85 -11.41 1.42
N ALA A 60 7.13 -11.77 1.52
CA ALA A 60 8.10 -11.51 0.47
C ALA A 60 8.00 -12.60 -0.60
N VAL A 61 8.03 -12.20 -1.87
CA VAL A 61 8.12 -13.15 -2.99
C VAL A 61 9.59 -13.50 -3.21
N ASP A 62 9.88 -14.78 -3.39
CA ASP A 62 11.22 -15.28 -3.66
C ASP A 62 11.60 -15.20 -5.15
N GLY A 63 12.83 -15.58 -5.47
CA GLY A 63 13.33 -15.59 -6.85
C GLY A 63 12.63 -16.59 -7.79
N GLN A 64 11.81 -17.50 -7.27
CA GLN A 64 10.97 -18.42 -8.06
C GLN A 64 9.54 -17.88 -8.26
N GLY A 65 9.22 -16.72 -7.68
CA GLY A 65 7.90 -16.11 -7.75
C GLY A 65 6.90 -16.69 -6.74
N GLY A 66 7.34 -17.60 -5.86
CA GLY A 66 6.57 -18.15 -4.74
C GLY A 66 6.85 -17.41 -3.44
N PHE A 67 6.31 -17.90 -2.32
CA PHE A 67 6.52 -17.31 -1.00
C PHE A 67 6.16 -18.30 0.12
N THR A 68 6.68 -18.04 1.31
CA THR A 68 6.35 -18.79 2.53
C THR A 68 5.27 -18.06 3.34
N LEU A 69 4.24 -18.79 3.74
CA LEU A 69 3.18 -18.33 4.62
C LEU A 69 3.68 -18.20 6.07
N PRO A 70 3.03 -17.40 6.93
CA PRO A 70 3.41 -17.28 8.35
C PRO A 70 3.40 -18.60 9.12
N ASN A 71 2.64 -19.59 8.65
CA ASN A 71 2.58 -20.94 9.23
C ASN A 71 3.73 -21.86 8.77
N GLY A 72 4.64 -21.38 7.90
CA GLY A 72 5.78 -22.12 7.38
C GLY A 72 5.52 -22.85 6.06
N ASP A 73 4.28 -22.91 5.58
CA ASP A 73 3.97 -23.57 4.33
C ASP A 73 4.42 -22.74 3.11
N TYR A 74 4.77 -23.42 2.02
CA TYR A 74 5.24 -22.76 0.79
C TYR A 74 4.16 -22.74 -0.30
N VAL A 75 3.93 -21.55 -0.85
CA VAL A 75 3.04 -21.32 -2.00
C VAL A 75 3.87 -21.24 -3.27
N ARG A 76 3.58 -22.13 -4.23
CA ARG A 76 4.33 -22.22 -5.49
C ARG A 76 3.65 -21.43 -6.60
N ARG A 77 4.42 -20.62 -7.34
CA ARG A 77 3.98 -20.11 -8.64
C ARG A 77 4.19 -21.16 -9.73
N ASP A 78 3.19 -21.39 -10.56
CA ASP A 78 3.32 -22.26 -11.75
C ASP A 78 3.70 -21.48 -13.03
N ARG A 79 3.92 -22.22 -14.12
CA ARG A 79 4.26 -21.65 -15.42
C ARG A 79 3.15 -20.81 -16.05
N SER A 80 1.90 -21.01 -15.63
CA SER A 80 0.77 -20.16 -16.04
C SER A 80 0.70 -18.86 -15.23
N GLY A 81 1.58 -18.69 -14.24
CA GLY A 81 1.60 -17.56 -13.33
C GLY A 81 0.60 -17.69 -12.17
N ALA A 82 -0.10 -18.81 -12.02
CA ALA A 82 -1.02 -19.02 -10.91
C ALA A 82 -0.27 -19.45 -9.64
N LEU A 83 -0.85 -19.16 -8.48
CA LEU A 83 -0.36 -19.60 -7.18
C LEU A 83 -1.05 -20.90 -6.78
N ASN A 84 -0.27 -21.92 -6.47
CA ASN A 84 -0.75 -23.20 -5.94
C ASN A 84 -0.51 -23.21 -4.44
N LEU A 85 -1.60 -23.17 -3.68
CA LEU A 85 -1.56 -23.20 -2.23
C LEU A 85 -1.41 -24.64 -1.72
N PRO A 86 -0.80 -24.83 -0.55
CA PRO A 86 -0.64 -26.15 0.08
C PRO A 86 -1.96 -26.90 0.31
N ASN A 87 -3.05 -26.17 0.49
CA ASN A 87 -4.40 -26.73 0.64
C ASN A 87 -5.04 -27.21 -0.67
N GLY A 88 -4.31 -27.14 -1.80
CA GLY A 88 -4.78 -27.52 -3.13
C GLY A 88 -5.54 -26.41 -3.88
N SER A 89 -5.81 -25.26 -3.27
CA SER A 89 -6.42 -24.13 -3.95
C SER A 89 -5.46 -23.53 -4.98
N ARG A 90 -5.99 -23.12 -6.13
CA ARG A 90 -5.23 -22.44 -7.18
C ARG A 90 -5.75 -21.02 -7.36
N CYS A 91 -4.90 -20.02 -7.08
CA CYS A 91 -5.26 -18.62 -7.25
C CYS A 91 -4.74 -18.11 -8.59
N LEU A 92 -5.63 -17.54 -9.39
CA LEU A 92 -5.32 -17.05 -10.73
C LEU A 92 -4.93 -15.57 -10.70
N PRO A 93 -4.01 -15.11 -11.56
CA PRO A 93 -3.71 -13.69 -11.70
C PRO A 93 -4.99 -12.89 -12.01
N ASP A 94 -5.15 -11.73 -11.37
CA ASP A 94 -6.26 -10.82 -11.63
C ASP A 94 -5.82 -9.60 -12.46
N ALA A 95 -6.81 -8.84 -12.97
CA ALA A 95 -6.57 -7.65 -13.81
C ALA A 95 -5.89 -6.48 -13.06
N ARG A 96 -5.77 -6.56 -11.74
CA ARG A 96 -5.18 -5.55 -10.85
C ARG A 96 -3.77 -5.97 -10.40
N GLY A 97 -3.18 -6.97 -11.07
CA GLY A 97 -1.86 -7.51 -10.77
C GLY A 97 -1.80 -8.35 -9.49
N GLY A 98 -2.92 -8.71 -8.87
CA GLY A 98 -2.98 -9.61 -7.72
C GLY A 98 -3.34 -11.05 -8.13
N PHE A 99 -3.86 -11.81 -7.18
CA PHE A 99 -4.38 -13.16 -7.38
C PHE A 99 -5.77 -13.29 -6.77
N ALA A 100 -6.70 -13.86 -7.53
CA ALA A 100 -8.02 -14.25 -7.09
C ALA A 100 -8.02 -15.75 -6.76
N CYS A 101 -8.33 -16.08 -5.52
CA CYS A 101 -8.48 -17.46 -5.04
C CYS A 101 -9.97 -17.86 -5.01
N PRO A 102 -10.27 -19.16 -5.22
CA PRO A 102 -11.63 -19.69 -5.05
C PRO A 102 -12.15 -19.54 -3.62
#